data_AF-A0A9N9SXF2-F1
#
_entry.id   AF-A0A9N9SXF2-F1
#
_cell.length_a   1.000
_cell.length_b   1.000
_cell.length_c   1.000
_cell.angle_alpha   90.00
_cell.angle_beta   90.00
_cell.angle_gamma   90.00
#
_symmetry.space_group_name_H-M   'P 1'
#
loop_
_entity.id
_entity.type
_entity.pdbx_description
1 polymer ?
#
loop_
_entity_poly.entity_id
_entity_poly.type
_entity_poly.pdbx_seq_one_letter_code
_entity_poly.pdbx_strand_id
1 'polypeptide(L)'
;MTSRYQTFSFQGHHSLKQDNAQKLSKIMPTFLMYLQECQKKFDVPNRFLRSQLGMLTEDEEIKLGQFDLCTHIKMGLMTVTGDLVDTKIREIYKLQGQSDKHLDKILSQCRSHDRRTPEEKALFYVRCLQSFPLQHTKSTS
;
A
#
# COMPACT_ATOMS: atom_id res chain seq x y z
N MET A 1 31.16 4.53 52.15
CA MET A 1 30.63 3.19 51.79
C MET A 1 29.11 3.34 51.62
N THR A 2 28.60 3.83 50.48
CA THR A 2 28.09 3.03 49.32
C THR A 2 27.15 1.90 49.79
N SER A 3 25.88 1.78 49.40
CA SER A 3 25.30 1.99 48.08
C SER A 3 23.76 2.01 48.23
N ARG A 4 23.07 3.01 47.66
CA ARG A 4 21.61 2.95 47.44
C ARG A 4 21.39 2.46 46.01
N TYR A 5 20.79 1.29 45.87
CA TYR A 5 20.26 0.81 44.60
C TYR A 5 19.16 1.76 44.12
N GLN A 6 19.44 2.52 43.06
CA GLN A 6 18.40 3.09 42.20
C GLN A 6 18.04 2.03 41.17
N THR A 7 16.92 1.35 41.37
CA THR A 7 16.23 0.58 40.34
C THR A 7 15.65 1.59 39.34
N PHE A 8 16.37 1.83 38.24
CA PHE A 8 15.83 2.48 37.05
C PHE A 8 14.86 1.50 36.39
N SER A 9 13.56 1.73 36.59
CA SER A 9 12.52 1.09 35.77
C SER A 9 12.58 1.69 34.36
N PHE A 10 13.25 0.99 33.44
CA PHE A 10 13.10 1.19 32.00
C PHE A 10 11.70 0.70 31.57
N GLN A 11 10.69 1.55 31.73
CA GLN A 11 9.40 1.41 31.05
C GLN A 11 9.31 2.49 29.98
N GLY A 12 9.55 2.11 28.72
CA GLY A 12 9.46 3.06 27.62
C GLY A 12 10.01 2.60 26.28
N HIS A 13 9.92 1.31 25.94
CA HIS A 13 10.20 0.83 24.58
C HIS A 13 9.02 0.01 24.05
N HIS A 14 7.82 0.58 24.08
CA HIS A 14 6.85 0.24 23.05
C HIS A 14 7.40 0.87 21.76
N SER A 15 8.16 0.07 21.00
CA SER A 15 8.82 0.53 19.79
C SER A 15 7.76 0.95 18.78
N LEU A 16 7.90 2.13 18.17
CA LEU A 16 7.05 2.61 17.07
C LEU A 16 6.80 1.54 16.00
N LYS A 17 7.76 0.62 15.82
CA LYS A 17 7.66 -0.55 14.93
C LYS A 17 6.60 -1.56 15.39
N GLN A 18 6.48 -1.81 16.69
CA GLN A 18 5.50 -2.72 17.29
C GLN A 18 4.08 -2.15 17.18
N ASP A 19 3.91 -0.85 17.43
CA ASP A 19 2.62 -0.17 17.30
C ASP A 19 2.16 -0.10 15.83
N ASN A 20 3.08 0.17 14.90
CA ASN A 20 2.79 0.18 13.47
C ASN A 20 2.46 -1.23 12.95
N ALA A 21 3.18 -2.27 13.40
CA ALA A 21 2.86 -3.66 13.08
C ALA A 21 1.47 -4.06 13.59
N GLN A 22 1.09 -3.63 14.80
CA GLN A 22 -0.24 -3.88 15.36
C GLN A 22 -1.34 -3.14 14.60
N LYS A 23 -1.08 -1.92 14.10
CA LYS A 23 -2.03 -1.20 13.24
C LYS A 23 -2.18 -1.87 11.88
N LEU A 24 -1.08 -2.31 11.26
CA LEU A 24 -1.11 -3.06 10.01
C LEU A 24 -1.85 -4.38 10.16
N SER A 25 -1.63 -5.13 11.24
CA SER A 25 -2.32 -6.40 11.46
C SER A 25 -3.84 -6.26 11.59
N LYS A 26 -4.35 -5.09 12.00
CA LYS A 26 -5.78 -4.78 12.01
C LYS A 26 -6.34 -4.45 10.62
N ILE A 27 -5.52 -3.92 9.72
CA ILE A 27 -5.93 -3.53 8.36
C ILE A 27 -5.89 -4.74 7.42
N MET A 28 -4.93 -5.64 7.61
CA MET A 28 -4.69 -6.78 6.70
C MET A 28 -5.91 -7.69 6.48
N PRO A 29 -6.70 -8.09 7.50
CA PRO A 29 -7.88 -8.92 7.27
C PRO A 29 -8.92 -8.24 6.36
N THR A 30 -9.15 -6.95 6.58
CA THR A 30 -10.08 -6.16 5.77
C THR A 30 -9.57 -5.98 4.34
N PHE A 31 -8.26 -5.77 4.17
CA PHE A 31 -7.63 -5.73 2.85
C PHE A 31 -7.81 -7.05 2.09
N LEU A 32 -7.57 -8.20 2.74
CA LEU A 32 -7.76 -9.52 2.12
C LEU A 32 -9.22 -9.77 1.72
N MET A 33 -10.17 -9.33 2.54
CA MET A 33 -11.59 -9.40 2.23
C MET A 33 -11.94 -8.58 0.99
N TYR A 34 -11.44 -7.35 0.87
CA TYR A 34 -11.67 -6.50 -0.30
C TYR A 34 -11.03 -7.06 -1.57
N LEU A 35 -9.83 -7.64 -1.47
CA LEU A 35 -9.19 -8.34 -2.58
C LEU A 35 -10.07 -9.47 -3.10
N GLN A 36 -10.56 -10.35 -2.21
CA GLN A 36 -11.42 -11.47 -2.58
C GLN A 36 -12.73 -11.02 -3.21
N GLU A 37 -13.35 -9.96 -2.65
CA GLU A 37 -14.58 -9.40 -3.17
C GLU A 37 -14.40 -8.83 -4.58
N CYS A 38 -13.38 -8.00 -4.79
CA CYS A 38 -13.10 -7.41 -6.10
C CYS A 38 -12.65 -8.46 -7.12
N GLN A 39 -11.86 -9.45 -6.69
CA GLN A 39 -11.45 -10.56 -7.55
C GLN A 39 -12.65 -11.34 -8.07
N LYS A 40 -13.61 -11.68 -7.17
CA LYS A 40 -14.84 -12.36 -7.54
C LYS A 40 -15.72 -11.51 -8.45
N LYS A 41 -15.80 -10.20 -8.20
CA LYS A 41 -16.64 -9.28 -8.97
C LYS A 41 -16.23 -9.19 -10.44
N PHE A 42 -14.93 -9.20 -10.72
CA PHE A 42 -14.40 -9.04 -12.09
C PHE A 42 -13.87 -10.33 -12.69
N ASP A 43 -14.10 -11.47 -12.02
CA ASP A 43 -13.63 -12.79 -12.43
C ASP A 43 -12.13 -12.80 -12.77
N VAL A 44 -11.32 -12.19 -11.90
CA VAL A 44 -9.87 -12.08 -12.10
C VAL A 44 -9.20 -13.38 -11.67
N PRO A 45 -8.57 -14.13 -12.60
CA PRO A 45 -7.87 -15.35 -12.25
C PRO A 45 -6.67 -15.07 -11.33
N ASN A 46 -6.40 -15.97 -10.38
CA ASN A 46 -5.21 -15.88 -9.51
C ASN A 46 -3.89 -15.72 -10.30
N ARG A 47 -3.84 -16.19 -11.55
CA ARG A 47 -2.66 -16.01 -12.41
C ARG A 47 -2.37 -14.53 -12.68
N PHE A 48 -3.37 -13.66 -12.81
CA PHE A 48 -3.14 -12.23 -13.10
C PHE A 48 -2.41 -11.55 -11.94
N LEU A 49 -2.73 -11.91 -10.70
CA LEU A 49 -2.08 -11.40 -9.49
C LEU A 49 -0.60 -11.84 -9.36
N ARG A 50 -0.20 -12.89 -10.10
CA ARG A 50 1.16 -13.45 -10.11
C ARG A 50 1.90 -13.18 -11.42
N SER A 51 1.20 -12.67 -12.43
CA SER A 51 1.76 -12.43 -13.76
C SER A 51 2.67 -11.21 -13.69
N GLN A 52 3.84 -11.29 -14.34
CA GLN A 52 4.53 -10.06 -14.70
C GLN A 52 3.62 -9.31 -15.69
N LEU A 53 3.30 -8.06 -15.39
CA LEU A 53 2.24 -7.25 -16.03
C LEU A 53 2.41 -7.01 -17.55
N GLY A 54 3.41 -7.61 -18.21
CA GLY A 54 3.72 -7.45 -19.63
C GLY A 54 3.29 -8.62 -20.53
N MET A 55 2.57 -9.63 -20.03
CA MET A 55 2.10 -10.79 -20.81
C MET A 55 0.56 -10.88 -20.91
N LEU A 56 -0.16 -9.82 -20.53
CA LEU A 56 -1.62 -9.80 -20.51
C LEU A 56 -2.17 -9.36 -21.87
N THR A 57 -3.31 -9.92 -22.28
CA THR A 57 -4.07 -9.36 -23.41
C THR A 57 -4.77 -8.05 -23.01
N GLU A 58 -5.21 -7.26 -23.98
CA GLU A 58 -5.95 -6.00 -23.71
C GLU A 58 -7.18 -6.22 -22.82
N ASP A 59 -7.97 -7.27 -23.08
CA ASP A 59 -9.12 -7.65 -22.23
C ASP A 59 -8.70 -8.01 -20.80
N GLU A 60 -7.57 -8.68 -20.64
CA GLU A 60 -7.02 -9.04 -19.33
C GLU A 60 -6.51 -7.80 -18.59
N GLU A 61 -5.91 -6.82 -19.28
CA GLU A 61 -5.53 -5.53 -18.71
C GLU A 61 -6.75 -4.74 -18.24
N ILE A 62 -7.83 -4.70 -19.02
CA ILE A 62 -9.07 -4.02 -18.63
C ILE A 62 -9.64 -4.61 -17.34
N LYS A 63 -9.74 -5.94 -17.25
CA LYS A 63 -10.21 -6.63 -16.04
C LYS A 63 -9.31 -6.36 -14.84
N LEU A 64 -7.99 -6.31 -15.07
CA LEU A 64 -7.03 -6.02 -14.01
C LEU A 64 -7.16 -4.58 -13.51
N GLY A 65 -7.34 -3.60 -14.41
CA GLY A 65 -7.59 -2.21 -14.02
C GLY A 65 -8.90 -2.03 -13.25
N GLN A 66 -9.96 -2.74 -13.63
CA GLN A 66 -11.22 -2.78 -12.88
C GLN A 66 -11.04 -3.36 -11.46
N PHE A 67 -10.30 -4.45 -11.36
CA PHE A 67 -9.94 -5.07 -10.09
C PHE A 67 -9.11 -4.14 -9.21
N ASP A 68 -8.09 -3.49 -9.77
CA ASP A 68 -7.22 -2.57 -9.07
C ASP A 68 -8.03 -1.37 -8.56
N LEU A 69 -8.83 -0.74 -9.42
CA LEU A 69 -9.67 0.39 -9.04
C LEU A 69 -10.62 0.02 -7.89
N CYS A 70 -11.32 -1.11 -8.00
CA CYS A 70 -12.22 -1.60 -6.95
C CYS A 70 -11.50 -1.77 -5.60
N THR A 71 -10.32 -2.40 -5.62
CA THR A 71 -9.53 -2.63 -4.42
C THR A 71 -9.10 -1.31 -3.79
N HIS A 72 -8.60 -0.37 -4.60
CA HIS A 72 -8.12 0.92 -4.11
C HIS A 72 -9.25 1.81 -3.59
N ILE A 73 -10.44 1.79 -4.21
CA ILE A 73 -11.63 2.51 -3.70
C ILE A 73 -12.04 1.97 -2.34
N LYS A 74 -12.15 0.64 -2.19
CA LYS A 74 -12.54 0.02 -0.91
C LYS A 74 -11.53 0.29 0.21
N MET A 75 -10.25 0.39 -0.14
CA MET A 75 -9.19 0.78 0.79
C MET A 75 -9.15 2.29 1.07
N GLY A 76 -9.95 3.09 0.37
CA GLY A 76 -9.97 4.56 0.48
C GLY A 76 -8.73 5.24 -0.11
N LEU A 77 -7.99 4.56 -1.00
CA LEU A 77 -6.77 5.05 -1.64
C LEU A 77 -7.04 5.76 -2.95
N MET A 78 -8.17 5.47 -3.58
CA MET A 78 -8.63 6.11 -4.80
C MET A 78 -10.10 6.51 -4.70
N THR A 79 -10.48 7.56 -5.42
CA THR A 79 -11.88 7.90 -5.67
C THR A 79 -12.47 7.04 -6.79
N VAL A 80 -13.79 7.12 -6.99
CA VAL A 80 -14.49 6.49 -8.13
C VAL A 80 -14.02 7.03 -9.49
N THR A 81 -13.38 8.20 -9.52
CA THR A 81 -12.79 8.82 -10.72
C THR A 81 -11.33 8.41 -10.96
N GLY A 82 -10.79 7.53 -10.13
CA GLY A 82 -9.40 7.04 -10.19
C GLY A 82 -8.37 8.01 -9.64
N ASP A 83 -8.78 9.04 -8.89
CA ASP A 83 -7.86 10.02 -8.31
C ASP A 83 -7.35 9.53 -6.95
N LEU A 84 -6.05 9.69 -6.71
CA LEU A 84 -5.39 9.25 -5.48
C LEU A 84 -5.82 10.10 -4.26
N VAL A 85 -6.09 9.42 -3.15
CA VAL A 85 -6.41 10.03 -1.85
C VAL A 85 -5.14 10.08 -0.99
N ASP A 86 -4.38 11.16 -1.13
CA ASP A 86 -3.04 11.30 -0.52
C ASP A 86 -3.01 11.07 0.99
N THR A 87 -4.03 11.54 1.70
CA THR A 87 -4.11 11.41 3.15
C THR A 87 -4.09 9.95 3.58
N LYS A 88 -4.86 9.10 2.90
CA LYS A 88 -4.96 7.67 3.20
C LYS A 88 -3.72 6.90 2.76
N ILE A 89 -3.17 7.24 1.60
CA ILE A 89 -1.91 6.65 1.12
C ILE A 89 -0.78 6.95 2.11
N ARG A 90 -0.65 8.22 2.55
CA ARG A 90 0.32 8.64 3.56
C ARG A 90 0.18 7.87 4.87
N GLU A 91 -1.04 7.66 5.34
CA GLU A 91 -1.30 6.86 6.54
C GLU A 91 -0.73 5.44 6.40
N ILE A 92 -1.07 4.72 5.32
CA ILE A 92 -0.64 3.34 5.12
C ILE A 92 0.89 3.24 4.96
N TYR A 93 1.49 4.13 4.17
CA TYR A 93 2.94 4.11 3.93
C TYR A 93 3.74 4.45 5.19
N LYS A 94 3.24 5.35 6.05
CA LYS A 94 3.84 5.62 7.37
C LYS A 94 3.80 4.40 8.27
N LEU A 95 2.71 3.62 8.25
CA LEU A 95 2.64 2.36 8.97
C LEU A 95 3.68 1.34 8.46
N GLN A 96 4.01 1.38 7.18
CA GLN A 96 5.09 0.57 6.59
C GLN A 96 6.51 1.14 6.83
N GLY A 97 6.62 2.22 7.60
CA GLY A 97 7.91 2.86 7.94
C GLY A 97 8.52 3.67 6.80
N GLN A 98 7.74 4.03 5.77
CA GLN A 98 8.22 4.85 4.67
C GLN A 98 8.27 6.33 5.06
N SER A 99 9.29 7.05 4.58
CA SER A 99 9.43 8.49 4.81
C SER A 99 8.49 9.30 3.91
N ASP A 100 8.06 10.47 4.39
CA ASP A 100 7.24 11.40 3.60
C ASP A 100 7.96 11.80 2.29
N LYS A 101 9.28 11.99 2.32
CA LYS A 101 10.09 12.29 1.12
C LYS A 101 10.05 11.17 0.07
N HIS A 102 10.11 9.90 0.51
CA HIS A 102 9.99 8.77 -0.41
C HIS A 102 8.59 8.72 -1.03
N LEU A 103 7.57 8.98 -0.21
CA LEU A 103 6.19 8.98 -0.68
C LEU A 103 5.88 10.16 -1.62
N ASP A 104 6.43 11.34 -1.39
CA ASP A 104 6.29 12.48 -2.31
C ASP A 104 6.86 12.14 -3.70
N LYS A 105 7.98 11.41 -3.75
CA LYS A 105 8.54 10.91 -4.99
C LYS A 105 7.62 9.90 -5.69
N ILE A 106 7.02 8.97 -4.94
CA ILE A 106 6.06 8.01 -5.49
C ILE A 106 4.82 8.74 -6.03
N LEU A 107 4.20 9.61 -5.23
CA LEU A 107 2.98 10.30 -5.59
C LEU A 107 3.18 11.25 -6.79
N SER A 108 4.36 11.87 -6.92
CA SER A 108 4.66 12.71 -8.08
C SER A 108 4.87 11.93 -9.38
N GLN A 109 5.33 10.67 -9.33
CA GLN A 109 5.58 9.86 -10.52
C GLN A 109 4.44 8.91 -10.88
N CYS A 110 3.73 8.39 -9.88
CA CYS A 110 2.69 7.37 -10.06
C CYS A 110 1.27 7.94 -10.13
N ARG A 111 1.11 9.25 -9.90
CA ARG A 111 -0.18 9.91 -10.11
C ARG A 111 -0.39 10.19 -11.59
N SER A 112 -1.51 9.71 -12.13
CA SER A 112 -1.93 10.07 -13.49
C SER A 112 -2.62 11.44 -13.49
N HIS A 113 -2.21 12.33 -14.38
CA HIS A 113 -2.84 13.65 -14.60
C HIS A 113 -3.48 13.78 -15.99
N ASP A 114 -3.60 12.67 -16.71
CA ASP A 114 -4.09 12.62 -18.07
C ASP A 114 -5.57 12.19 -18.16
N ARG A 115 -6.02 11.97 -19.40
CA ARG A 115 -7.41 11.61 -19.74
C ARG A 115 -7.69 10.11 -19.68
N ARG A 116 -6.83 9.33 -19.00
CA ARG A 116 -7.07 7.90 -18.77
C ARG A 116 -8.39 7.68 -18.04
N THR A 117 -9.01 6.53 -18.30
CA THR A 117 -10.17 6.06 -17.53
C THR A 117 -9.78 5.79 -16.08
N PRO A 118 -10.73 5.78 -15.13
CA PRO A 118 -10.44 5.45 -13.73
C PRO A 118 -9.68 4.12 -13.56
N GLU A 119 -10.04 3.10 -14.34
CA GLU A 119 -9.43 1.77 -14.34
C GLU A 119 -8.00 1.81 -14.85
N GLU A 120 -7.75 2.54 -15.94
CA GLU A 120 -6.41 2.75 -16.48
C GLU A 120 -5.52 3.52 -15.51
N LYS A 121 -6.06 4.51 -14.79
CA LYS A 121 -5.33 5.23 -13.74
C LYS A 121 -4.93 4.29 -12.60
N ALA A 122 -5.83 3.39 -12.20
CA ALA A 122 -5.56 2.43 -11.14
C ALA A 122 -4.46 1.43 -11.55
N LEU A 123 -4.58 0.86 -12.75
CA LEU A 123 -3.57 -0.06 -13.29
C LEU A 123 -2.21 0.65 -13.48
N PHE A 124 -2.22 1.89 -13.98
CA PHE A 124 -1.02 2.71 -14.11
C PHE A 124 -0.33 2.92 -12.76
N TYR A 125 -1.10 3.25 -11.71
CA TYR A 125 -0.55 3.44 -10.37
C TYR A 125 0.13 2.17 -9.85
N VAL A 126 -0.52 1.01 -9.96
CA VAL A 126 0.05 -0.29 -9.54
C VAL A 126 1.31 -0.63 -10.33
N ARG A 127 1.31 -0.44 -11.66
CA ARG A 127 2.48 -0.63 -12.52
C ARG A 127 3.62 0.31 -12.10
N CYS A 128 3.32 1.56 -11.84
CA CYS A 128 4.33 2.54 -11.44
C CYS A 128 4.96 2.18 -10.08
N LEU A 129 4.18 1.72 -9.09
CA LEU A 129 4.69 1.29 -7.79
C LEU A 129 5.76 0.20 -7.87
N GLN A 130 5.75 -0.65 -8.90
CA GLN A 130 6.78 -1.67 -9.11
C GLN A 130 8.17 -1.07 -9.34
N SER A 131 8.26 0.19 -9.78
CA SER A 131 9.51 0.93 -9.94
C SER A 131 10.04 1.52 -8.62
N PHE A 132 9.27 1.39 -7.53
CA PHE A 132 9.58 1.94 -6.21
C PHE A 132 9.56 0.82 -5.15
N PRO A 133 10.59 -0.03 -5.09
CA PRO A 133 10.68 -1.04 -4.05
C PRO A 133 10.69 -0.36 -2.67
N LEU A 134 9.87 -0.90 -1.75
CA LEU A 134 9.79 -0.39 -0.38
C LEU A 134 11.20 -0.35 0.21
N GLN A 135 11.60 0.83 0.71
CA GLN A 135 12.87 0.95 1.39
C GLN A 135 12.75 0.26 2.74
N HIS A 136 13.21 -0.99 2.82
CA HIS A 136 13.46 -1.62 4.10
C HIS A 136 14.64 -0.89 4.73
N THR A 137 14.38 -0.03 5.71
CA THR A 137 15.44 0.49 6.57
C THR A 137 16.08 -0.72 7.25
N LYS A 138 17.25 -1.16 6.77
CA LYS A 138 18.14 -1.99 7.57
C LYS A 138 18.36 -1.21 8.85
N SER A 139 17.91 -1.74 9.99
CA SER A 139 18.43 -1.30 11.27
C SER A 139 19.95 -1.53 11.19
N THR A 140 20.72 -0.47 11.01
CA THR A 140 22.15 -0.49 11.33
C THR A 140 22.23 -0.72 12.83
N SER A 141 22.56 -1.95 13.21
CA SER A 141 23.05 -2.31 14.53
C SER A 141 24.38 -1.62 14.81
#